data_AF-A0A2E6TSF9-F1
#
_entry.id   AF-A0A2E6TSF9-F1
#
_cell.length_a   1.000
_cell.length_b   1.000
_cell.length_c   1.000
_cell.angle_alpha   90.00
_cell.angle_beta   90.00
_cell.angle_gamma   90.00
#
_symmetry.space_group_name_H-M   'P 1'
#
loop_
_entity.id
_entity.type
_entity.pdbx_description
1 polymer ?
#
loop_
_entity_poly.entity_id
_entity_poly.type
_entity_poly.pdbx_seq_one_letter_code
_entity_poly.pdbx_strand_id
1 'polypeptide(L)'
;MKPTYHAVLLALVLGVGCEEDAETGTSLPPELTKATSSKLIEDPIVEAAIRKSLKKPEGKLTNADLKKVTRLNLSENRLTELPKGLEKLTKLRALHLGDNKLTDVKGLEKLTQLTRLDLSANQLTSVKGLEKLTQLTWLDLHYNQLTDVKGLEKLTQLKKLNLFLNNNLTMAQIDELYEALKIEILHNAEN
;
A
#
# COMPACT_ATOMS: atom_id res chain seq x y z
N MET A 1 17.76 22.67 -35.79
CA MET A 1 18.52 23.71 -35.04
C MET A 1 17.57 24.43 -34.09
N LYS A 2 18.14 24.90 -32.98
CA LYS A 2 17.59 25.40 -31.71
C LYS A 2 16.58 26.57 -31.82
N PRO A 3 15.84 26.89 -30.72
CA PRO A 3 14.65 27.72 -30.74
C PRO A 3 14.95 29.23 -30.82
N THR A 4 13.99 29.96 -31.37
CA THR A 4 13.90 31.41 -31.40
C THR A 4 12.89 31.88 -30.36
N TYR A 5 13.31 32.73 -29.42
CA TYR A 5 12.48 33.84 -28.94
C TYR A 5 13.40 35.03 -28.65
N HIS A 6 13.35 35.99 -29.57
CA HIS A 6 13.94 37.31 -29.44
C HIS A 6 13.15 38.12 -28.41
N ALA A 7 13.88 38.75 -27.48
CA ALA A 7 13.38 39.83 -26.66
C ALA A 7 13.43 41.13 -27.45
N VAL A 8 12.28 41.78 -27.67
CA VAL A 8 12.18 43.22 -27.93
C VAL A 8 10.83 43.67 -27.37
N LEU A 9 10.82 44.39 -26.25
CA LEU A 9 9.72 45.29 -25.93
C LEU A 9 10.29 46.70 -25.81
N LEU A 10 10.07 47.45 -26.88
CA LEU A 10 10.30 48.88 -27.01
C LEU A 10 8.96 49.57 -26.77
N ALA A 11 8.83 50.36 -25.70
CA ALA A 11 7.82 51.41 -25.64
C ALA A 11 8.28 52.49 -24.64
N LEU A 12 8.57 53.66 -25.20
CA LEU A 12 8.98 54.87 -24.52
C LEU A 12 7.97 55.94 -24.95
N VAL A 13 7.10 56.39 -24.03
CA VAL A 13 6.34 57.65 -24.17
C VAL A 13 6.20 58.32 -22.79
N LEU A 14 7.15 59.24 -22.57
CA LEU A 14 7.05 60.61 -22.05
C LEU A 14 5.84 61.02 -21.17
N GLY A 15 6.14 61.60 -20.00
CA GLY A 15 5.47 62.84 -19.57
C GLY A 15 5.14 63.03 -18.10
N VAL A 16 6.13 63.50 -17.31
CA VAL A 16 6.09 64.43 -16.16
C VAL A 16 5.24 64.14 -14.90
N GLY A 17 5.94 64.10 -13.74
CA GLY A 17 5.37 64.42 -12.43
C GLY A 17 6.16 63.92 -11.20
N CYS A 18 7.14 64.72 -10.77
CA CYS A 18 7.67 64.89 -9.39
C CYS A 18 8.22 63.70 -8.55
N GLU A 19 9.50 63.85 -8.18
CA GLU A 19 10.14 63.70 -6.84
C GLU A 19 9.56 62.66 -5.87
N GLU A 20 10.30 61.57 -5.60
CA GLU A 20 11.31 61.44 -4.52
C GLU A 20 10.65 60.93 -3.22
N ASP A 21 10.79 59.63 -2.96
CA ASP A 21 11.23 59.08 -1.65
C ASP A 21 11.07 57.56 -1.56
N ALA A 22 12.02 56.98 -0.85
CA ALA A 22 12.42 55.59 -0.84
C ALA A 22 11.52 54.65 0.02
N GLU A 23 11.51 53.39 -0.41
CA GLU A 23 11.49 52.15 0.39
C GLU A 23 10.62 52.10 1.67
N THR A 24 9.58 51.27 1.66
CA THR A 24 9.62 49.90 2.25
C THR A 24 8.19 49.33 2.39
N GLY A 25 8.00 48.09 1.92
CA GLY A 25 6.96 47.22 2.47
C GLY A 25 5.61 47.15 1.74
N THR A 26 5.58 47.07 0.42
CA THR A 26 4.43 46.44 -0.25
C THR A 26 4.52 44.93 -0.06
N SER A 27 3.59 44.40 0.73
CA SER A 27 3.40 42.96 0.89
C SER A 27 3.25 42.31 -0.49
N LEU A 28 4.17 41.39 -0.80
CA LEU A 28 3.99 40.42 -1.89
C LEU A 28 2.59 39.79 -1.76
N PRO A 29 1.74 39.79 -2.80
CA PRO A 29 0.56 38.95 -2.78
C PRO A 29 1.02 37.49 -2.69
N PRO A 30 0.40 36.65 -1.85
CA PRO A 30 0.67 35.22 -1.87
C PRO A 30 0.03 34.66 -3.16
N GLU A 31 0.73 34.80 -4.27
CA GLU A 31 0.35 34.16 -5.52
C GLU A 31 0.74 32.68 -5.44
N LEU A 32 -0.23 31.84 -5.80
CA LEU A 32 -0.14 30.38 -5.96
C LEU A 32 -0.06 29.58 -4.66
N THR A 33 -1.17 29.60 -3.92
CA THR A 33 -1.72 28.31 -3.44
C THR A 33 -2.03 27.45 -4.66
N LYS A 34 -1.01 26.77 -5.19
CA LYS A 34 -1.21 25.53 -5.94
C LYS A 34 -1.71 24.52 -4.91
N ALA A 35 -3.00 24.61 -4.59
CA ALA A 35 -3.75 23.56 -3.96
C ALA A 35 -3.75 22.40 -4.96
N THR A 36 -2.62 21.70 -5.04
CA THR A 36 -2.55 20.37 -5.58
C THR A 36 -3.62 19.64 -4.80
N SER A 37 -4.75 19.35 -5.44
CA SER A 37 -5.79 18.54 -4.85
C SER A 37 -5.14 17.21 -4.52
N SER A 38 -4.64 17.05 -3.30
CA SER A 38 -3.87 15.88 -2.91
C SER A 38 -4.82 14.71 -3.04
N LYS A 39 -4.52 13.86 -4.02
CA LYS A 39 -5.36 12.71 -4.33
C LYS A 39 -5.37 11.82 -3.09
N LEU A 40 -6.55 11.49 -2.59
CA LEU A 40 -6.68 10.76 -1.32
C LEU A 40 -5.94 9.41 -1.36
N ILE A 41 -5.92 8.78 -2.54
CA ILE A 41 -5.17 7.57 -2.86
C ILE A 41 -4.32 7.88 -4.09
N GLU A 42 -2.99 7.85 -3.93
CA GLU A 42 -2.05 8.21 -5.00
C GLU A 42 -1.82 7.05 -5.96
N ASP A 43 -1.72 5.84 -5.42
CA ASP A 43 -1.42 4.65 -6.20
C ASP A 43 -2.61 4.25 -7.11
N PRO A 44 -2.39 4.17 -8.44
CA PRO A 44 -3.47 3.90 -9.39
C PRO A 44 -4.04 2.48 -9.26
N ILE A 45 -3.25 1.51 -8.81
CA ILE A 45 -3.70 0.12 -8.63
C ILE A 45 -4.65 0.08 -7.43
N VAL A 46 -4.27 0.71 -6.31
CA VAL A 46 -5.12 0.79 -5.12
C VAL A 46 -6.40 1.57 -5.42
N GLU A 47 -6.30 2.69 -6.12
CA GLU A 47 -7.48 3.47 -6.50
C GLU A 47 -8.43 2.66 -7.38
N ALA A 48 -7.92 2.01 -8.44
CA ALA A 48 -8.73 1.19 -9.34
C ALA A 48 -9.42 0.04 -8.58
N ALA A 49 -8.70 -0.62 -7.66
CA ALA A 49 -9.26 -1.67 -6.82
C ALA A 49 -10.35 -1.16 -5.87
N ILE A 50 -10.16 0.02 -5.27
CA ILE A 50 -11.19 0.66 -4.43
C ILE A 50 -12.43 0.99 -5.26
N ARG A 51 -12.25 1.60 -6.43
CA ARG A 51 -13.36 1.95 -7.35
C ARG A 51 -14.15 0.71 -7.76
N LYS A 52 -13.46 -0.37 -8.10
CA LYS A 52 -14.07 -1.67 -8.42
C LYS A 52 -14.85 -2.23 -7.22
N SER A 53 -14.25 -2.23 -6.03
CA SER A 53 -14.88 -2.73 -4.78
C SER A 53 -16.15 -1.94 -4.42
N LEU A 54 -16.12 -0.62 -4.59
CA LEU A 54 -17.24 0.27 -4.29
C LEU A 54 -18.27 0.40 -5.41
N LYS A 55 -18.02 -0.19 -6.59
CA LYS A 55 -18.80 0.01 -7.81
C LYS A 55 -18.96 1.51 -8.16
N LYS A 56 -17.87 2.27 -8.00
CA LYS A 56 -17.80 3.74 -8.17
C LYS A 56 -16.69 4.09 -9.17
N PRO A 57 -16.96 4.04 -10.49
CA PRO A 57 -15.91 4.23 -11.50
C PRO A 57 -15.38 5.67 -11.55
N GLU A 58 -16.24 6.66 -11.26
CA GLU A 58 -15.90 8.08 -11.42
C GLU A 58 -16.12 8.88 -10.13
N GLY A 59 -15.80 10.17 -10.19
CA GLY A 59 -15.93 11.10 -9.07
C GLY A 59 -14.84 10.95 -8.01
N LYS A 60 -14.86 11.88 -7.06
CA LYS A 60 -13.88 11.96 -5.97
C LYS A 60 -14.10 10.83 -4.95
N LEU A 61 -13.03 10.12 -4.60
CA LEU A 61 -13.01 9.23 -3.44
C LEU A 61 -12.86 10.05 -2.16
N THR A 62 -13.67 9.74 -1.16
CA THR A 62 -13.70 10.41 0.14
C THR A 62 -13.26 9.46 1.25
N ASN A 63 -12.93 9.99 2.43
CA ASN A 63 -12.65 9.16 3.61
C ASN A 63 -13.86 8.28 4.00
N ALA A 64 -15.08 8.74 3.74
CA ALA A 64 -16.30 7.95 3.95
C ALA A 64 -16.36 6.75 2.98
N ASP A 65 -15.91 6.93 1.73
CA ASP A 65 -15.78 5.83 0.77
C ASP A 65 -14.76 4.80 1.25
N LEU A 66 -13.58 5.23 1.70
CA LEU A 66 -12.53 4.32 2.18
C LEU A 66 -12.99 3.46 3.36
N LYS A 67 -13.79 4.03 4.28
CA LYS A 67 -14.36 3.29 5.42
C LYS A 67 -15.35 2.19 5.03
N LYS A 68 -15.92 2.24 3.83
CA LYS A 68 -16.82 1.20 3.29
C LYS A 68 -16.05 0.03 2.69
N VAL A 69 -14.77 0.21 2.35
CA VAL A 69 -13.93 -0.84 1.76
C VAL A 69 -13.53 -1.83 2.87
N THR A 70 -14.18 -2.99 2.87
CA THR A 70 -13.86 -4.08 3.81
C THR A 70 -13.17 -5.25 3.11
N ARG A 71 -13.19 -5.29 1.78
CA ARG A 71 -12.52 -6.31 0.97
C ARG A 71 -11.84 -5.64 -0.22
N LEU A 72 -10.61 -6.03 -0.50
CA LEU A 72 -9.83 -5.51 -1.61
C LEU A 72 -9.05 -6.64 -2.27
N ASN A 73 -9.07 -6.68 -3.60
CA ASN A 73 -8.28 -7.61 -4.39
C ASN A 73 -7.24 -6.81 -5.18
N LEU A 74 -5.96 -7.10 -4.91
CA LEU A 74 -4.77 -6.58 -5.57
C LEU A 74 -3.93 -7.72 -6.19
N SER A 75 -4.50 -8.91 -6.35
CA SER A 75 -3.82 -10.04 -6.98
C SER A 75 -3.46 -9.75 -8.44
N GLU A 76 -2.43 -10.41 -8.96
CA GLU A 76 -2.02 -10.35 -10.38
C GLU A 76 -1.56 -8.95 -10.87
N ASN A 77 -1.02 -8.11 -9.98
CA ASN A 77 -0.58 -6.75 -10.31
C ASN A 77 0.93 -6.59 -10.47
N ARG A 78 1.71 -7.68 -10.38
CA ARG A 78 3.18 -7.70 -10.45
C ARG A 78 3.84 -6.78 -9.41
N LEU A 79 3.17 -6.59 -8.26
CA LEU A 79 3.64 -5.73 -7.18
C LEU A 79 4.95 -6.27 -6.59
N THR A 80 5.97 -5.43 -6.47
CA THR A 80 7.23 -5.77 -5.79
C THR A 80 7.27 -5.28 -4.33
N GLU A 81 6.42 -4.31 -3.99
CA GLU A 81 6.21 -3.78 -2.65
C GLU A 81 4.71 -3.47 -2.46
N LEU A 82 4.29 -3.24 -1.22
CA LEU A 82 2.92 -2.82 -0.96
C LEU A 82 2.67 -1.40 -1.50
N PRO A 83 1.61 -1.19 -2.29
CA PRO A 83 1.24 0.12 -2.79
C PRO A 83 1.00 1.16 -1.71
N LYS A 84 1.45 2.40 -1.96
CA LYS A 84 1.19 3.54 -1.06
C LYS A 84 -0.30 3.85 -0.97
N GLY A 85 -0.76 4.17 0.24
CA GLY A 85 -2.16 4.50 0.50
C GLY A 85 -3.02 3.29 0.85
N LEU A 86 -2.50 2.06 0.72
CA LEU A 86 -3.17 0.86 1.21
C LEU A 86 -3.40 0.94 2.73
N GLU A 87 -2.46 1.55 3.46
CA GLU A 87 -2.55 1.76 4.91
C GLU A 87 -3.71 2.66 5.35
N LYS A 88 -4.32 3.42 4.42
CA LYS A 88 -5.49 4.25 4.72
C LYS A 88 -6.78 3.42 4.86
N LEU A 89 -6.79 2.17 4.38
CA LEU A 89 -7.94 1.26 4.44
C LEU A 89 -8.06 0.54 5.79
N THR A 90 -8.12 1.30 6.88
CA THR A 90 -8.12 0.78 8.27
C THR A 90 -9.32 -0.09 8.64
N LYS A 91 -10.34 -0.19 7.77
CA LYS A 91 -11.52 -1.07 7.96
C LYS A 91 -11.45 -2.35 7.13
N LEU A 92 -10.33 -2.61 6.44
CA LEU A 92 -10.14 -3.78 5.62
C LEU A 92 -10.16 -5.06 6.46
N ARG A 93 -10.96 -6.04 6.03
CA ARG A 93 -11.17 -7.35 6.65
C ARG A 93 -10.56 -8.48 5.83
N ALA A 94 -10.56 -8.33 4.50
CA ALA A 94 -9.97 -9.27 3.58
C ALA A 94 -9.11 -8.55 2.54
N LEU A 95 -7.90 -9.03 2.33
CA LEU A 95 -6.95 -8.51 1.35
C LEU A 95 -6.39 -9.68 0.54
N HIS A 96 -6.50 -9.59 -0.79
CA HIS A 96 -5.85 -10.54 -1.69
C HIS A 96 -4.68 -9.86 -2.39
N LEU A 97 -3.50 -10.46 -2.25
CA LEU A 97 -2.22 -10.05 -2.84
C LEU A 97 -1.57 -11.23 -3.58
N GLY A 98 -2.34 -12.29 -3.88
CA GLY A 98 -1.88 -13.46 -4.63
C GLY A 98 -1.27 -13.10 -5.99
N ASP A 99 -0.37 -13.93 -6.50
CA ASP A 99 0.21 -13.78 -7.85
C ASP A 99 0.88 -12.41 -8.07
N ASN A 100 1.74 -12.02 -7.13
CA ASN A 100 2.55 -10.81 -7.21
C ASN A 100 4.04 -11.16 -7.11
N LYS A 101 4.90 -10.16 -6.84
CA LYS A 101 6.35 -10.29 -6.74
C LYS A 101 6.88 -9.73 -5.42
N LEU A 102 6.06 -9.74 -4.37
CA LEU A 102 6.41 -9.19 -3.06
C LEU A 102 7.53 -10.03 -2.46
N THR A 103 8.56 -9.35 -1.95
CA THR A 103 9.66 -9.96 -1.20
C THR A 103 9.55 -9.71 0.31
N ASP A 104 8.77 -8.71 0.71
CA ASP A 104 8.35 -8.46 2.08
C ASP A 104 6.90 -7.94 2.13
N VAL A 105 6.38 -7.78 3.35
CA VAL A 105 5.01 -7.32 3.62
C VAL A 105 4.99 -6.04 4.46
N LYS A 106 6.05 -5.23 4.38
CA LYS A 106 6.17 -3.99 5.16
C LYS A 106 5.03 -3.03 4.82
N GLY A 107 4.30 -2.59 5.83
CA GLY A 107 3.13 -1.73 5.70
C GLY A 107 1.81 -2.44 6.07
N LEU A 108 1.77 -3.78 6.02
CA LEU A 108 0.58 -4.52 6.47
C LEU A 108 0.31 -4.34 7.95
N GLU A 109 1.32 -4.04 8.79
CA GLU A 109 1.15 -3.90 10.24
C GLU A 109 0.13 -2.82 10.66
N LYS A 110 -0.22 -1.91 9.74
CA LYS A 110 -1.26 -0.87 9.94
C LYS A 110 -2.68 -1.41 9.72
N LEU A 111 -2.85 -2.55 9.07
CA LEU A 111 -4.13 -3.18 8.74
C LEU A 111 -4.51 -4.25 9.76
N THR A 112 -4.41 -3.92 11.06
CA THR A 112 -4.66 -4.83 12.20
C THR A 112 -6.06 -5.43 12.28
N GLN A 113 -6.96 -4.95 11.42
CA GLN A 113 -8.36 -5.32 11.28
C GLN A 113 -8.56 -6.48 10.27
N LEU A 114 -7.51 -6.93 9.60
CA LEU A 114 -7.55 -8.06 8.68
C LEU A 114 -7.90 -9.37 9.40
N THR A 115 -8.78 -10.14 8.77
CA THR A 115 -9.21 -11.47 9.22
C THR A 115 -8.88 -12.55 8.19
N ARG A 116 -8.66 -12.15 6.93
CA ARG A 116 -8.28 -13.00 5.81
C ARG A 116 -7.21 -12.29 4.99
N LEU A 117 -6.11 -12.98 4.72
CA LEU A 117 -5.01 -12.46 3.94
C LEU A 117 -4.49 -13.54 3.00
N ASP A 118 -4.50 -13.25 1.71
CA ASP A 118 -3.89 -14.08 0.68
C ASP A 118 -2.62 -13.40 0.20
N LEU A 119 -1.48 -14.05 0.42
CA LEU A 119 -0.13 -13.68 -0.01
C LEU A 119 0.49 -14.80 -0.87
N SER A 120 -0.35 -15.66 -1.43
CA SER A 120 0.11 -16.76 -2.26
C SER A 120 0.88 -16.32 -3.49
N ALA A 121 1.71 -17.20 -4.06
CA ALA A 121 2.42 -16.95 -5.32
C ALA A 121 3.16 -15.60 -5.31
N ASN A 122 4.01 -15.42 -4.30
CA ASN A 122 4.90 -14.27 -4.14
C ASN A 122 6.35 -14.76 -3.98
N GLN A 123 7.26 -13.87 -3.59
CA GLN A 123 8.69 -14.17 -3.41
C GLN A 123 9.12 -13.89 -1.96
N LEU A 124 8.21 -14.08 -1.01
CA LEU A 124 8.48 -13.83 0.40
C LEU A 124 9.50 -14.85 0.92
N THR A 125 10.53 -14.37 1.60
CA THR A 125 11.52 -15.21 2.29
C THR A 125 11.31 -15.23 3.81
N SER A 126 10.52 -14.29 4.33
CA SER A 126 10.16 -14.18 5.75
C SER A 126 8.73 -13.66 5.92
N VAL A 127 8.14 -13.98 7.06
CA VAL A 127 6.81 -13.53 7.51
C VAL A 127 6.84 -12.29 8.39
N LYS A 128 8.02 -11.68 8.57
CA LYS A 128 8.20 -10.49 9.42
C LYS A 128 7.27 -9.36 9.00
N GLY A 129 6.52 -8.82 9.97
CA GLY A 129 5.49 -7.80 9.77
C GLY A 129 4.07 -8.35 9.92
N LEU A 130 3.87 -9.67 9.76
CA LEU A 130 2.56 -10.29 9.94
C LEU A 130 2.17 -10.43 11.42
N GLU A 131 3.12 -10.42 12.35
CA GLU A 131 2.87 -10.72 13.77
C GLU A 131 1.97 -9.70 14.49
N LYS A 132 1.69 -8.56 13.85
CA LYS A 132 0.74 -7.54 14.34
C LYS A 132 -0.70 -7.80 13.90
N LEU A 133 -0.93 -8.71 12.96
CA LEU A 133 -2.24 -9.01 12.38
C LEU A 133 -2.98 -10.08 13.20
N THR A 134 -3.06 -9.88 14.52
CA THR A 134 -3.55 -10.88 15.48
C THR A 134 -5.03 -11.27 15.31
N GLN A 135 -5.78 -10.58 14.46
CA GLN A 135 -7.15 -10.91 14.10
C GLN A 135 -7.27 -11.84 12.88
N LEU A 136 -6.16 -12.24 12.25
CA LEU A 136 -6.18 -13.19 11.14
C LEU A 136 -6.76 -14.53 11.59
N THR A 137 -7.70 -15.02 10.79
CA THR A 137 -8.32 -16.35 10.94
C THR A 137 -7.96 -17.28 9.78
N TRP A 138 -7.55 -16.71 8.66
CA TRP A 138 -7.11 -17.42 7.47
C TRP A 138 -5.94 -16.67 6.84
N LEU A 139 -4.86 -17.39 6.57
CA LEU A 139 -3.65 -16.88 5.95
C LEU A 139 -3.17 -17.88 4.90
N ASP A 140 -3.01 -17.41 3.67
CA ASP A 140 -2.41 -18.19 2.59
C ASP A 140 -1.05 -17.61 2.21
N LEU A 141 -0.01 -18.44 2.38
CA LEU A 141 1.39 -18.16 2.04
C LEU A 141 1.89 -19.21 1.03
N HIS A 142 1.01 -19.93 0.35
CA HIS A 142 1.42 -20.98 -0.58
C HIS A 142 2.28 -20.41 -1.71
N TYR A 143 3.21 -21.21 -2.21
CA TYR A 143 4.11 -20.83 -3.30
C TYR A 143 4.86 -19.53 -3.00
N ASN A 144 5.65 -19.57 -1.93
CA ASN A 144 6.61 -18.54 -1.54
C ASN A 144 8.00 -19.19 -1.34
N GLN A 145 8.97 -18.45 -0.81
CA GLN A 145 10.35 -18.91 -0.60
C GLN A 145 10.75 -18.82 0.88
N LEU A 146 9.77 -19.00 1.79
CA LEU A 146 9.95 -18.81 3.23
C LEU A 146 11.04 -19.73 3.78
N THR A 147 12.01 -19.16 4.50
CA THR A 147 13.06 -19.91 5.21
C THR A 147 12.76 -20.06 6.70
N ASP A 148 11.83 -19.26 7.21
CA ASP A 148 11.30 -19.39 8.56
C ASP A 148 9.87 -18.85 8.65
N VAL A 149 9.17 -19.24 9.71
CA VAL A 149 7.80 -18.83 10.03
C VAL A 149 7.70 -18.16 11.40
N LYS A 150 8.83 -17.66 11.93
CA LYS A 150 8.85 -17.04 13.26
C LYS A 150 8.04 -15.75 13.25
N GLY A 151 7.16 -15.62 14.23
CA GLY A 151 6.17 -14.56 14.35
C GLY A 151 4.74 -15.04 14.05
N LEU A 152 4.55 -16.13 13.28
CA LEU A 152 3.22 -16.68 13.04
C LEU A 152 2.59 -17.26 14.30
N GLU A 153 3.38 -17.69 15.29
CA GLU A 153 2.88 -18.18 16.58
C GLU A 153 2.07 -17.12 17.36
N LYS A 154 2.25 -15.83 17.02
CA LYS A 154 1.49 -14.72 17.63
C LYS A 154 0.08 -14.57 17.04
N LEU A 155 -0.23 -15.24 15.93
CA LEU A 155 -1.53 -15.20 15.27
C LEU A 155 -2.50 -16.18 15.94
N THR A 156 -2.78 -15.97 17.22
CA THR A 156 -3.54 -16.92 18.06
C THR A 156 -5.00 -17.11 17.66
N GLN A 157 -5.53 -16.28 16.75
CA GLN A 157 -6.87 -16.43 16.18
C GLN A 157 -6.89 -17.19 14.84
N LEU A 158 -5.72 -17.56 14.32
CA LEU A 158 -5.59 -18.25 13.05
C LEU A 158 -6.23 -19.62 13.13
N LYS A 159 -6.98 -20.01 12.09
CA LYS A 159 -7.70 -21.29 12.03
C LYS A 159 -7.23 -22.16 10.89
N LYS A 160 -6.72 -21.53 9.84
CA LYS A 160 -6.23 -22.17 8.62
C LYS A 160 -5.00 -21.42 8.15
N LEU A 161 -3.93 -22.17 7.93
CA LEU A 161 -2.69 -21.67 7.38
C LEU A 161 -2.27 -22.54 6.20
N ASN A 162 -1.94 -21.93 5.07
CA ASN A 162 -1.37 -22.62 3.93
C ASN A 162 0.09 -22.22 3.73
N LEU A 163 1.00 -23.17 3.88
CA LEU A 163 2.44 -23.06 3.67
C LEU A 163 2.93 -23.95 2.51
N PHE A 164 2.02 -24.59 1.77
CA PHE A 164 2.38 -25.48 0.68
C PHE A 164 3.29 -24.79 -0.34
N LEU A 165 4.24 -25.53 -0.92
CA LEU A 165 5.29 -25.02 -1.82
C LEU A 165 6.18 -23.92 -1.21
N ASN A 166 6.49 -24.01 0.09
CA ASN A 166 7.63 -23.31 0.72
C ASN A 166 8.75 -24.31 1.01
N ASN A 167 9.54 -24.62 -0.01
CA ASN A 167 10.48 -25.75 0.01
C ASN A 167 11.71 -25.54 0.90
N ASN A 168 11.89 -24.36 1.48
CA ASN A 168 13.00 -24.05 2.38
C ASN A 168 12.62 -24.19 3.87
N LEU A 169 11.35 -24.49 4.19
CA LEU A 169 10.90 -24.74 5.55
C LEU A 169 11.17 -26.18 5.96
N THR A 170 11.67 -26.38 7.18
CA THR A 170 11.87 -27.69 7.79
C THR A 170 10.62 -28.16 8.51
N MET A 171 10.42 -29.48 8.63
CA MET A 171 9.33 -30.03 9.44
C MET A 171 9.38 -29.60 10.89
N ALA A 172 10.56 -29.43 11.49
CA ALA A 172 10.70 -28.93 12.85
C ALA A 172 10.07 -27.54 13.05
N GLN A 173 10.22 -26.64 12.06
CA GLN A 173 9.59 -25.31 12.10
C GLN A 173 8.06 -25.41 11.99
N ILE A 174 7.56 -26.36 11.20
CA ILE A 174 6.11 -26.58 11.02
C ILE A 174 5.51 -27.20 12.28
N ASP A 175 6.18 -28.18 12.88
CA ASP A 175 5.76 -28.84 14.12
C ASP A 175 5.71 -27.84 15.28
N GLU A 176 6.71 -26.98 15.43
CA GLU A 176 6.71 -25.91 16.45
C GLU A 176 5.50 -24.98 16.28
N LEU A 177 5.17 -24.63 15.03
CA LEU A 177 4.01 -23.78 14.74
C LEU A 177 2.68 -24.50 14.99
N TYR A 178 2.61 -25.80 14.68
CA TYR A 178 1.46 -26.64 14.97
C TYR A 178 1.21 -26.72 16.48
N GLU A 179 2.25 -26.96 17.29
CA GLU A 179 2.14 -27.00 18.75
C GLU A 179 1.70 -25.64 19.33
N ALA A 180 2.18 -24.54 18.75
CA ALA A 180 1.83 -23.20 19.20
C ALA A 180 0.37 -22.82 18.91
N LEU A 181 -0.15 -23.17 17.72
CA LEU A 181 -1.46 -22.69 17.24
C LEU A 181 -2.57 -23.74 17.31
N LYS A 182 -2.23 -25.03 17.26
CA LYS A 182 -3.16 -26.18 17.26
C LYS A 182 -4.23 -26.10 16.17
N ILE A 183 -3.80 -25.76 14.95
CA ILE A 183 -4.68 -25.52 13.80
C ILE A 183 -4.32 -26.40 12.60
N GLU A 184 -5.20 -26.39 11.60
CA GLU A 184 -4.91 -26.99 10.30
C GLU A 184 -3.84 -26.17 9.57
N ILE A 185 -2.68 -26.77 9.36
CA ILE A 185 -1.58 -26.24 8.55
C ILE A 185 -1.45 -27.12 7.31
N LEU A 186 -1.66 -26.55 6.12
CA LEU A 186 -1.38 -27.22 4.85
C LEU A 186 0.10 -26.99 4.51
N HIS A 187 0.87 -28.06 4.37
CA HIS A 187 2.31 -27.99 4.08
C HIS A 187 2.75 -29.16 3.20
N ASN A 188 3.99 -29.10 2.69
CA ASN A 188 4.56 -30.17 1.89
C ASN A 188 4.70 -31.45 2.72
N ALA A 189 4.44 -32.61 2.10
CA ALA A 189 4.54 -33.91 2.77
C ALA A 189 5.99 -34.37 3.03
N GLU A 190 6.97 -33.81 2.31
CA GLU A 190 8.37 -34.30 2.26
C GLU A 190 9.41 -33.27 2.72
N ASN A 191 9.01 -32.27 3.51
CA ASN A 191 9.96 -31.28 4.06
C ASN A 191 10.76 -31.79 5.26
#